data_AF-A0AAG5D1G8-F1
#
_entry.id   AF-A0AAG5D1G8-F1
#
_cell.length_a   1.000
_cell.length_b   1.000
_cell.length_c   1.000
_cell.angle_alpha   90.00
_cell.angle_beta   90.00
_cell.angle_gamma   90.00
#
_symmetry.space_group_name_H-M   'P 1'
#
loop_
_entity.id
_entity.type
_entity.pdbx_description
1 polymer ?
#
loop_
_entity_poly.entity_id
_entity_poly.type
_entity_poly.pdbx_seq_one_letter_code
_entity_poly.pdbx_strand_id
1 'polypeptide(L)'
;MGYASLQHIVKETHRRIEMMDLPYEEEFRCQLKHLGFKDREIVKETFLRQEWNLGSARVLRLLQEANILTATEFILSLDSVDLTQQVMNDLLEAEYELLANVIQFAHQDNQHSQILSNILKESFGALITELMENPNVIPRNYLVHLKAHLKLEKITMVKQEHLQLILTGQHGVEYGEAIGQQDQWRNEMEMLSETIFGGLIVELVADKDNFISLLKQFIDSSSAISMRYTLYLLNVVSKRIGTDRRESIMVRDFMKFLFRMVVDTGLLSKMQLLLLFAREICATNEAILGTYSEWYKQTIGEMTYRVKKDQFIRMIEMLTGMLSFESNLDILSVHSTIAISAPAKCNDFVVNYKQLCRAHMSQLKPPDVTETLDE
;
A
#
# COMPACT_ATOMS: atom_id res chain seq x y z
N MET A 1 -41.41 8.65 33.82
CA MET A 1 -41.93 7.52 33.03
C MET A 1 -41.32 6.25 33.59
N GLY A 2 -42.01 5.58 34.50
CA GLY A 2 -41.38 4.72 35.51
C GLY A 2 -41.38 3.24 35.13
N TYR A 3 -40.20 2.63 35.08
CA TYR A 3 -39.95 1.17 35.05
C TYR A 3 -40.45 0.36 33.85
N ALA A 4 -41.74 0.38 33.48
CA ALA A 4 -42.27 -0.41 32.37
C ALA A 4 -41.73 0.05 31.01
N SER A 5 -41.58 1.37 30.81
CA SER A 5 -40.97 1.95 29.61
C SER A 5 -39.49 1.60 29.47
N LEU A 6 -38.76 1.53 30.59
CA LEU A 6 -37.34 1.17 30.60
C LEU A 6 -37.16 -0.32 30.30
N GLN A 7 -37.96 -1.18 30.93
CA GLN A 7 -37.95 -2.62 30.63
C GLN A 7 -38.29 -2.90 29.16
N HIS A 8 -39.20 -2.12 28.57
CA HIS A 8 -39.49 -2.20 27.14
C HIS A 8 -38.26 -1.84 26.31
N ILE A 9 -37.60 -0.71 26.57
CA ILE A 9 -36.41 -0.26 25.83
C ILE A 9 -35.25 -1.25 25.98
N VAL A 10 -35.04 -1.83 27.16
CA VAL A 10 -34.02 -2.85 27.40
C VAL A 10 -34.31 -4.13 26.61
N LYS A 11 -35.54 -4.64 26.67
CA LYS A 11 -35.96 -5.82 25.90
C LYS A 11 -35.86 -5.58 24.40
N GLU A 12 -36.26 -4.40 23.96
CA GLU A 12 -36.20 -4.00 22.57
C GLU A 12 -34.74 -3.88 22.11
N THR A 13 -33.84 -3.32 22.92
CA THR A 13 -32.39 -3.28 22.63
C THR A 13 -31.84 -4.69 22.43
N HIS A 14 -32.17 -5.63 23.32
CA HIS A 14 -31.74 -7.02 23.20
C HIS A 14 -32.27 -7.68 21.91
N ARG A 15 -33.55 -7.54 21.63
CA ARG A 15 -34.16 -8.07 20.40
C ARG A 15 -33.50 -7.50 19.15
N ARG A 16 -33.19 -6.20 19.15
CA ARG A 16 -32.58 -5.49 18.03
C ARG A 16 -31.16 -5.94 17.72
N ILE A 17 -30.41 -6.37 18.73
CA ILE A 17 -29.06 -6.93 18.56
C ILE A 17 -29.11 -8.25 17.75
N GLU A 18 -30.17 -9.03 17.90
CA GLU A 18 -30.36 -10.33 17.22
C GLU A 18 -30.92 -10.20 15.80
N MET A 19 -31.32 -9.00 15.36
CA MET A 19 -32.00 -8.77 14.08
C MET A 19 -31.10 -8.05 13.07
N MET A 20 -31.10 -8.52 11.80
CA MET A 20 -30.46 -7.80 10.68
C MET A 20 -31.19 -6.50 10.32
N ASP A 21 -32.52 -6.55 10.29
CA ASP A 21 -33.37 -5.40 9.98
C ASP A 21 -33.96 -4.81 11.24
N LEU A 22 -33.90 -3.48 11.35
CA LEU A 22 -34.43 -2.72 12.48
C LEU A 22 -35.77 -2.06 12.09
N PRO A 23 -36.91 -2.75 12.27
CA PRO A 23 -38.20 -2.11 12.06
C PRO A 23 -38.36 -0.93 13.02
N TYR A 24 -38.97 0.15 12.53
CA TYR A 24 -39.22 1.37 13.31
C TYR A 24 -37.94 1.98 13.95
N GLU A 25 -36.79 1.94 13.24
CA GLU A 25 -35.52 2.53 13.71
C GLU A 25 -35.67 3.96 14.21
N GLU A 26 -36.43 4.80 13.49
CA GLU A 26 -36.60 6.21 13.86
C GLU A 26 -37.36 6.40 15.18
N GLU A 27 -38.33 5.52 15.46
CA GLU A 27 -39.05 5.54 16.73
C GLU A 27 -38.10 5.17 17.88
N PHE A 28 -37.32 4.11 17.71
CA PHE A 28 -36.34 3.69 18.70
C PHE A 28 -35.26 4.75 18.93
N ARG A 29 -34.75 5.36 17.86
CA ARG A 29 -33.83 6.52 17.92
C ARG A 29 -34.42 7.66 18.73
N CYS A 30 -35.69 8.00 18.53
CA CYS A 30 -36.38 9.02 19.31
C CYS A 30 -36.49 8.62 20.79
N GLN A 31 -36.83 7.37 21.09
CA GLN A 31 -36.94 6.87 22.47
C GLN A 31 -35.60 6.99 23.21
N LEU A 32 -34.49 6.59 22.60
CA LEU A 32 -33.15 6.68 23.18
C LEU A 32 -32.76 8.13 23.54
N LYS A 33 -33.08 9.11 22.68
CA LYS A 33 -32.77 10.53 22.91
C LYS A 33 -33.47 11.11 24.14
N HIS A 34 -34.67 10.62 24.48
CA HIS A 34 -35.48 11.11 25.60
C HIS A 34 -35.20 10.39 26.93
N LEU A 35 -34.28 9.42 26.96
CA LEU A 35 -33.90 8.73 28.19
C LEU A 35 -33.21 9.69 29.18
N GLY A 36 -33.59 9.58 30.46
CA GLY A 36 -32.90 10.26 31.56
C GLY A 36 -31.56 9.59 31.88
N PHE A 37 -30.70 10.28 32.64
CA PHE A 37 -29.34 9.79 32.95
C PHE A 37 -29.29 8.35 33.49
N LYS A 38 -30.13 8.02 34.48
CA LYS A 38 -30.18 6.67 35.06
C LYS A 38 -30.64 5.61 34.06
N ASP A 39 -31.57 5.96 33.18
CA ASP A 39 -32.09 5.04 32.16
C ASP A 39 -31.02 4.76 31.09
N ARG A 40 -30.23 5.78 30.72
CA ARG A 40 -29.09 5.64 29.81
C ARG A 40 -28.03 4.70 30.36
N GLU A 41 -27.66 4.84 31.63
CA GLU A 41 -26.70 3.93 32.29
C GLU A 41 -27.19 2.48 32.28
N ILE A 42 -28.49 2.25 32.53
CA ILE A 42 -29.06 0.89 32.49
C ILE A 42 -29.02 0.30 31.07
N VAL A 43 -29.34 1.10 30.05
CA VAL A 43 -29.24 0.67 28.64
C VAL A 43 -27.79 0.37 28.25
N LYS A 44 -26.85 1.23 28.67
CA LYS A 44 -25.40 1.04 28.48
C LYS A 44 -24.93 -0.27 29.10
N GLU A 45 -25.18 -0.47 30.40
CA GLU A 45 -24.81 -1.72 31.09
C GLU A 45 -25.45 -2.95 30.47
N THR A 46 -26.69 -2.83 29.98
CA THR A 46 -27.36 -3.95 29.31
C THR A 46 -26.62 -4.29 28.02
N PHE A 47 -26.33 -3.31 27.16
CA PHE A 47 -25.63 -3.55 25.90
C PHE A 47 -24.24 -4.17 26.13
N LEU A 48 -23.49 -3.68 27.11
CA LEU A 48 -22.15 -4.18 27.46
C LEU A 48 -22.12 -5.65 27.91
N ARG A 49 -23.24 -6.19 28.39
CA ARG A 49 -23.36 -7.59 28.81
C ARG A 49 -23.83 -8.54 27.69
N GLN A 50 -24.16 -8.01 26.53
CA GLN A 50 -24.67 -8.80 25.41
C GLN A 50 -23.54 -9.33 24.53
N GLU A 51 -23.76 -10.47 23.91
CA GLU A 51 -22.88 -10.99 22.88
C GLU A 51 -22.97 -10.12 21.61
N TRP A 52 -21.83 -9.97 20.93
CA TRP A 52 -21.77 -9.25 19.67
C TRP A 52 -22.39 -10.09 18.55
N ASN A 53 -23.40 -9.54 17.88
CA ASN A 53 -24.23 -10.22 16.88
C ASN A 53 -24.53 -9.30 15.69
N LEU A 54 -25.23 -9.83 14.69
CA LEU A 54 -25.54 -9.17 13.41
C LEU A 54 -26.10 -7.73 13.55
N GLY A 55 -26.94 -7.47 14.55
CA GLY A 55 -27.54 -6.16 14.79
C GLY A 55 -26.73 -5.24 15.71
N SER A 56 -25.68 -5.74 16.36
CA SER A 56 -24.95 -5.02 17.41
C SER A 56 -24.33 -3.72 16.92
N ALA A 57 -23.70 -3.74 15.74
CA ALA A 57 -23.03 -2.56 15.19
C ALA A 57 -24.03 -1.42 14.93
N ARG A 58 -25.19 -1.74 14.35
CA ARG A 58 -26.24 -0.75 14.09
C ARG A 58 -26.88 -0.23 15.37
N VAL A 59 -27.09 -1.08 16.39
CA VAL A 59 -27.56 -0.64 17.71
C VAL A 59 -26.53 0.26 18.39
N LEU A 60 -25.25 -0.09 18.33
CA LEU A 60 -24.15 0.71 18.89
C LEU A 60 -24.10 2.11 18.24
N ARG A 61 -24.34 2.21 16.92
CA ARG A 61 -24.48 3.51 16.25
C ARG A 61 -25.61 4.35 16.83
N LEU A 62 -26.78 3.76 17.04
CA LEU A 62 -27.93 4.48 17.65
C LEU A 62 -27.65 4.91 19.09
N LEU A 63 -26.92 4.09 19.87
CA LEU A 63 -26.48 4.44 21.22
C LEU A 63 -25.45 5.59 21.20
N GLN A 64 -24.55 5.59 20.23
CA GLN A 64 -23.56 6.66 20.03
C GLN A 64 -24.25 7.98 19.65
N GLU A 65 -25.19 7.95 18.70
CA GLU A 65 -26.00 9.12 18.30
C GLU A 65 -26.79 9.72 19.48
N ALA A 66 -27.22 8.87 20.42
CA ALA A 66 -27.94 9.29 21.63
C ALA A 66 -27.02 9.75 22.78
N ASN A 67 -25.69 9.68 22.62
CA ASN A 67 -24.69 9.90 23.66
C ASN A 67 -24.90 8.99 24.88
N ILE A 68 -25.10 7.69 24.64
CA ILE A 68 -25.27 6.66 25.68
C ILE A 68 -24.01 5.81 25.81
N LEU A 69 -23.50 5.30 24.69
CA LEU A 69 -22.30 4.48 24.61
C LEU A 69 -21.61 4.73 23.28
N THR A 70 -20.32 5.06 23.32
CA THR A 70 -19.50 5.24 22.11
C THR A 70 -18.83 3.94 21.68
N ALA A 71 -18.45 3.83 20.40
CA ALA A 71 -17.68 2.69 19.91
C ALA A 71 -16.35 2.54 20.66
N THR A 72 -15.70 3.66 20.97
CA THR A 72 -14.46 3.70 21.76
C THR A 72 -14.65 3.09 23.15
N GLU A 73 -15.68 3.53 23.90
CA GLU A 73 -15.97 2.98 25.23
C GLU A 73 -16.30 1.49 25.17
N PHE A 74 -17.06 1.08 24.14
CA PHE A 74 -17.42 -0.33 23.95
C PHE A 74 -16.18 -1.19 23.72
N ILE A 75 -15.32 -0.84 22.75
CA ILE A 75 -14.11 -1.60 22.43
C ILE A 75 -13.17 -1.68 23.64
N LEU A 76 -12.99 -0.58 24.38
CA LEU A 76 -12.13 -0.57 25.57
C LEU A 76 -12.68 -1.40 26.74
N SER A 77 -13.96 -1.75 26.71
CA SER A 77 -14.59 -2.62 27.71
C SER A 77 -14.48 -4.11 27.39
N LEU A 78 -13.99 -4.47 26.20
CA LEU A 78 -13.86 -5.85 25.78
C LEU A 78 -12.59 -6.46 26.37
N ASP A 79 -12.73 -7.63 27.00
CA ASP A 79 -11.60 -8.38 27.55
C ASP A 79 -11.02 -9.42 26.55
N SER A 80 -11.72 -9.66 25.43
CA SER A 80 -11.34 -10.66 24.43
C SER A 80 -10.77 -10.01 23.17
N VAL A 81 -9.56 -10.44 22.79
CA VAL A 81 -8.89 -10.02 21.55
C VAL A 81 -9.68 -10.49 20.33
N ASP A 82 -10.17 -11.73 20.33
CA ASP A 82 -10.95 -12.29 19.21
C ASP A 82 -12.25 -11.51 19.01
N LEU A 83 -12.95 -11.18 20.10
CA LEU A 83 -14.18 -10.38 20.05
C LEU A 83 -13.88 -8.96 19.58
N THR A 84 -12.79 -8.37 20.05
CA THR A 84 -12.33 -7.05 19.60
C THR A 84 -12.10 -7.07 18.09
N GLN A 85 -11.43 -8.08 17.57
CA GLN A 85 -11.15 -8.17 16.14
C GLN A 85 -12.42 -8.43 15.31
N GLN A 86 -13.35 -9.23 15.82
CA GLN A 86 -14.66 -9.43 15.19
C GLN A 86 -15.42 -8.09 15.08
N VAL A 87 -15.47 -7.31 16.17
CA VAL A 87 -16.09 -5.97 16.17
C VAL A 87 -15.41 -5.07 15.15
N MET A 88 -14.07 -5.03 15.15
CA MET A 88 -13.31 -4.19 14.23
C MET A 88 -13.53 -4.57 12.76
N ASN A 89 -13.67 -5.86 12.44
CA ASN A 89 -14.01 -6.34 11.10
C ASN A 89 -15.37 -5.80 10.65
N ASP A 90 -16.40 -5.88 11.49
CA ASP A 90 -17.73 -5.35 11.18
C ASP A 90 -17.70 -3.82 10.96
N LEU A 91 -16.88 -3.10 11.73
CA LEU A 91 -16.68 -1.65 11.56
C LEU A 91 -15.98 -1.32 10.23
N LEU A 92 -14.96 -2.10 9.85
CA LEU A 92 -14.23 -1.96 8.58
C LEU A 92 -15.10 -2.31 7.37
N GLU A 93 -16.02 -3.26 7.53
CA GLU A 93 -16.91 -3.73 6.47
C GLU A 93 -18.07 -2.76 6.22
N ALA A 94 -18.77 -2.33 7.28
CA ALA A 94 -20.08 -1.68 7.14
C ALA A 94 -20.32 -0.42 7.98
N GLU A 95 -19.67 -0.25 9.14
CA GLU A 95 -20.01 0.83 10.09
C GLU A 95 -18.91 1.91 10.21
N TYR A 96 -18.72 2.67 9.14
CA TYR A 96 -17.63 3.65 9.01
C TYR A 96 -17.71 4.85 9.98
N GLU A 97 -18.91 5.21 10.44
CA GLU A 97 -19.07 6.28 11.44
C GLU A 97 -18.54 5.84 12.82
N LEU A 98 -18.79 4.60 13.19
CA LEU A 98 -18.25 4.00 14.41
C LEU A 98 -16.73 3.84 14.29
N LEU A 99 -16.23 3.37 13.15
CA LEU A 99 -14.78 3.31 12.89
C LEU A 99 -14.12 4.68 12.98
N ALA A 100 -14.76 5.73 12.44
CA ALA A 100 -14.26 7.10 12.52
C ALA A 100 -14.15 7.59 13.97
N ASN A 101 -15.12 7.24 14.84
CA ASN A 101 -15.04 7.52 16.27
C ASN A 101 -13.78 6.89 16.88
N VAL A 102 -13.53 5.60 16.65
CA VAL A 102 -12.36 4.88 17.16
C VAL A 102 -11.06 5.53 16.70
N ILE A 103 -10.93 5.83 15.39
CA ILE A 103 -9.75 6.50 14.82
C ILE A 103 -9.52 7.88 15.45
N GLN A 104 -10.58 8.64 15.70
CA GLN A 104 -10.48 9.97 16.29
C GLN A 104 -9.94 9.91 17.74
N PHE A 105 -10.37 8.93 18.52
CA PHE A 105 -9.95 8.75 19.92
C PHE A 105 -8.59 8.06 20.07
N ALA A 106 -8.17 7.21 19.13
CA ALA A 106 -6.87 6.53 19.17
C ALA A 106 -5.66 7.47 19.11
N HIS A 107 -5.85 8.73 18.74
CA HIS A 107 -4.78 9.70 18.54
C HIS A 107 -4.81 10.87 19.53
N GLN A 108 -5.29 10.62 20.75
CA GLN A 108 -5.23 11.58 21.85
C GLN A 108 -4.09 11.21 22.82
N ASP A 109 -3.63 12.16 23.63
CA ASP A 109 -2.57 11.92 24.61
C ASP A 109 -3.13 11.29 25.91
N ASN A 110 -3.55 10.03 25.83
CA ASN A 110 -3.93 9.25 27.00
C ASN A 110 -3.65 7.73 26.82
N GLN A 111 -3.70 6.98 27.93
CA GLN A 111 -3.41 5.54 27.92
C GLN A 111 -4.42 4.75 27.07
N HIS A 112 -5.71 5.10 27.10
CA HIS A 112 -6.73 4.44 26.31
C HIS A 112 -6.49 4.62 24.80
N SER A 113 -6.00 5.78 24.38
CA SER A 113 -5.62 6.04 23.00
C SER A 113 -4.50 5.12 22.51
N GLN A 114 -3.53 4.78 23.37
CA GLN A 114 -2.48 3.82 23.01
C GLN A 114 -3.06 2.41 22.78
N ILE A 115 -4.00 1.97 23.62
CA ILE A 115 -4.69 0.69 23.48
C ILE A 115 -5.45 0.67 22.14
N LEU A 116 -6.24 1.70 21.86
CA LEU A 116 -6.98 1.81 20.60
C LEU A 116 -6.06 1.88 19.38
N SER A 117 -4.91 2.57 19.47
CA SER A 117 -3.93 2.63 18.38
C SER A 117 -3.35 1.25 18.08
N ASN A 118 -3.09 0.43 19.11
CA ASN A 118 -2.62 -0.94 18.91
C ASN A 118 -3.71 -1.81 18.27
N ILE A 119 -4.96 -1.72 18.75
CA ILE A 119 -6.11 -2.43 18.16
C ILE A 119 -6.25 -2.05 16.68
N LEU A 120 -6.23 -0.76 16.34
CA LEU A 120 -6.33 -0.31 14.95
C LEU A 120 -5.18 -0.86 14.09
N LYS A 121 -3.94 -0.83 14.58
CA LYS A 121 -2.78 -1.35 13.84
C LYS A 121 -2.91 -2.86 13.58
N GLU A 122 -3.36 -3.62 14.56
CA GLU A 122 -3.61 -5.06 14.42
C GLU A 122 -4.73 -5.32 13.41
N SER A 123 -5.87 -4.63 13.53
CA SER A 123 -7.00 -4.77 12.60
C SER A 123 -6.65 -4.35 11.17
N PHE A 124 -5.90 -3.26 10.99
CA PHE A 124 -5.43 -2.83 9.66
C PHE A 124 -4.41 -3.82 9.09
N GLY A 125 -3.52 -4.36 9.93
CA GLY A 125 -2.55 -5.39 9.52
C GLY A 125 -3.24 -6.67 9.05
N ALA A 126 -4.24 -7.14 9.80
CA ALA A 126 -5.07 -8.28 9.42
C ALA A 126 -5.80 -8.02 8.10
N LEU A 127 -6.49 -6.87 7.97
CA LEU A 127 -7.21 -6.50 6.76
C LEU A 127 -6.29 -6.44 5.53
N ILE A 128 -5.11 -5.82 5.64
CA ILE A 128 -4.16 -5.76 4.52
C ILE A 128 -3.69 -7.15 4.13
N THR A 129 -3.39 -8.01 5.11
CA THR A 129 -3.00 -9.41 4.84
C THR A 129 -4.09 -10.16 4.09
N GLU A 130 -5.34 -10.05 4.56
CA GLU A 130 -6.49 -10.68 3.91
C GLU A 130 -6.76 -10.11 2.51
N LEU A 131 -6.61 -8.79 2.29
CA LEU A 131 -6.76 -8.18 0.98
C LEU A 131 -5.68 -8.60 -0.03
N MET A 132 -4.48 -8.90 0.45
CA MET A 132 -3.40 -9.43 -0.40
C MET A 132 -3.70 -10.86 -0.87
N GLU A 133 -4.45 -11.65 -0.10
CA GLU A 133 -4.86 -13.02 -0.44
C GLU A 133 -6.21 -13.06 -1.20
N ASN A 134 -7.17 -12.27 -0.74
CA ASN A 134 -8.50 -12.11 -1.32
C ASN A 134 -8.80 -10.61 -1.54
N PRO A 135 -8.56 -10.09 -2.75
CA PRO A 135 -8.69 -8.66 -3.07
C PRO A 135 -10.10 -8.04 -2.89
N ASN A 136 -11.12 -8.86 -2.66
CA ASN A 136 -12.50 -8.45 -2.44
C ASN A 136 -13.07 -8.97 -1.11
N VAL A 137 -12.21 -9.22 -0.10
CA VAL A 137 -12.62 -9.72 1.22
C VAL A 137 -13.63 -8.81 1.92
N ILE A 138 -13.50 -7.49 1.75
CA ILE A 138 -14.50 -6.51 2.18
C ILE A 138 -15.33 -6.03 0.99
N PRO A 139 -16.62 -5.69 1.20
CA PRO A 139 -17.53 -5.35 0.11
C PRO A 139 -17.26 -3.95 -0.49
N ARG A 140 -16.55 -3.07 0.22
CA ARG A 140 -16.35 -1.66 -0.16
C ARG A 140 -15.01 -1.12 0.30
N ASN A 141 -14.50 -0.13 -0.43
CA ASN A 141 -13.32 0.62 -0.01
C ASN A 141 -13.67 1.59 1.12
N TYR A 142 -13.46 1.17 2.36
CA TYR A 142 -13.80 1.93 3.56
C TYR A 142 -13.08 3.30 3.66
N LEU A 143 -11.88 3.46 3.07
CA LEU A 143 -11.15 4.74 3.06
C LEU A 143 -11.92 5.85 2.34
N VAL A 144 -12.70 5.51 1.31
CA VAL A 144 -13.54 6.49 0.60
C VAL A 144 -14.66 6.99 1.51
N HIS A 145 -15.29 6.08 2.26
CA HIS A 145 -16.39 6.40 3.15
C HIS A 145 -15.94 7.15 4.41
N LEU A 146 -14.77 6.83 4.96
CA LEU A 146 -14.21 7.53 6.12
C LEU A 146 -14.01 9.04 5.87
N LYS A 147 -13.79 9.47 4.63
CA LYS A 147 -13.63 10.90 4.29
C LYS A 147 -14.84 11.76 4.70
N ALA A 148 -16.04 11.17 4.79
CA ALA A 148 -17.24 11.89 5.23
C ALA A 148 -17.28 12.13 6.75
N HIS A 149 -16.52 11.35 7.53
CA HIS A 149 -16.58 11.32 8.99
C HIS A 149 -15.30 11.81 9.67
N LEU A 150 -14.17 11.84 8.96
CA LEU A 150 -12.87 12.24 9.50
C LEU A 150 -12.32 13.49 8.81
N LYS A 151 -11.55 14.27 9.58
CA LYS A 151 -10.74 15.37 9.04
C LYS A 151 -9.62 14.83 8.15
N LEU A 152 -9.20 15.63 7.17
CA LEU A 152 -8.14 15.27 6.22
C LEU A 152 -6.87 14.76 6.91
N GLU A 153 -6.42 15.42 7.98
CA GLU A 153 -5.24 15.03 8.75
C GLU A 153 -5.32 13.57 9.25
N LYS A 154 -6.47 13.16 9.79
CA LYS A 154 -6.67 11.80 10.30
C LYS A 154 -6.75 10.78 9.18
N ILE A 155 -7.38 11.13 8.05
CA ILE A 155 -7.37 10.28 6.85
C ILE A 155 -5.95 10.07 6.34
N THR A 156 -5.13 11.12 6.29
CA THR A 156 -3.73 11.02 5.86
C THR A 156 -2.93 10.09 6.77
N MET A 157 -3.15 10.14 8.09
CA MET A 157 -2.51 9.20 9.03
C MET A 157 -2.90 7.74 8.74
N VAL A 158 -4.20 7.46 8.57
CA VAL A 158 -4.68 6.10 8.24
C VAL A 158 -4.09 5.63 6.91
N LYS A 159 -4.06 6.49 5.88
CA LYS A 159 -3.43 6.17 4.60
C LYS A 159 -1.93 5.86 4.76
N GLN A 160 -1.22 6.61 5.60
CA GLN A 160 0.20 6.38 5.86
C GLN A 160 0.45 5.04 6.56
N GLU A 161 -0.37 4.68 7.54
CA GLU A 161 -0.30 3.36 8.20
C GLU A 161 -0.54 2.23 7.20
N HIS A 162 -1.55 2.34 6.33
CA HIS A 162 -1.83 1.34 5.30
C HIS A 162 -0.71 1.23 4.27
N LEU A 163 -0.14 2.36 3.83
CA LEU A 163 1.03 2.35 2.94
C LEU A 163 2.22 1.63 3.60
N GLN A 164 2.49 1.89 4.88
CA GLN A 164 3.55 1.18 5.60
C GLN A 164 3.27 -0.32 5.66
N LEU A 165 2.06 -0.73 6.04
CA LEU A 165 1.65 -2.14 6.09
C LEU A 165 1.80 -2.83 4.73
N ILE A 166 1.39 -2.19 3.62
CA ILE A 166 1.55 -2.76 2.28
C ILE A 166 3.03 -2.87 1.89
N LEU A 167 3.81 -1.84 2.19
CA LEU A 167 5.24 -1.82 1.88
C LEU A 167 6.02 -2.83 2.72
N THR A 168 5.60 -3.18 3.93
CA THR A 168 6.32 -4.11 4.80
C THR A 168 5.68 -5.50 4.92
N GLY A 169 4.43 -5.67 4.46
CA GLY A 169 3.58 -6.83 4.77
C GLY A 169 3.99 -8.14 4.11
N GLN A 170 4.75 -8.10 3.02
CA GLN A 170 5.37 -9.28 2.43
C GLN A 170 6.89 -9.11 2.40
N HIS A 171 7.59 -9.76 3.33
CA HIS A 171 9.01 -10.05 3.19
C HIS A 171 9.12 -11.28 2.29
N GLY A 172 9.72 -11.17 1.11
CA GLY A 172 9.77 -12.40 0.30
C GLY A 172 10.61 -12.44 -0.94
N VAL A 173 11.30 -11.36 -1.35
CA VAL A 173 12.08 -11.43 -2.60
C VAL A 173 13.31 -10.55 -2.49
N GLU A 174 14.50 -11.12 -2.70
CA GLU A 174 15.72 -10.33 -2.87
C GLU A 174 15.58 -9.44 -4.10
N TYR A 175 16.19 -8.25 -4.10
CA TYR A 175 16.10 -7.32 -5.24
C TYR A 175 16.49 -7.95 -6.58
N GLY A 176 17.36 -8.96 -6.59
CA GLY A 176 17.71 -9.72 -7.79
C GLY A 176 16.54 -10.52 -8.35
N GLU A 177 15.81 -11.25 -7.52
CA GLU A 177 14.64 -12.02 -7.97
C GLU A 177 13.50 -11.08 -8.42
N ALA A 178 13.38 -9.89 -7.81
CA ALA A 178 12.42 -8.88 -8.26
C ALA A 178 12.66 -8.42 -9.71
N ILE A 179 13.92 -8.45 -10.21
CA ILE A 179 14.24 -8.11 -11.60
C ILE A 179 13.64 -9.14 -12.56
N GLY A 180 13.82 -10.43 -12.27
CA GLY A 180 13.29 -11.50 -13.12
C GLY A 180 11.76 -11.63 -13.10
N GLN A 181 11.13 -11.22 -12.01
CA GLN A 181 9.68 -11.33 -11.80
C GLN A 181 8.89 -10.08 -12.23
N GLN A 182 9.55 -8.99 -12.62
CA GLN A 182 8.91 -7.70 -12.80
C GLN A 182 7.76 -7.72 -13.83
N ASP A 183 7.96 -8.37 -14.98
CA ASP A 183 6.94 -8.44 -16.02
C ASP A 183 5.76 -9.33 -15.62
N GLN A 184 6.02 -10.45 -14.94
CA GLN A 184 4.98 -11.31 -14.38
C GLN A 184 4.12 -10.53 -13.38
N TRP A 185 4.74 -9.84 -12.43
CA TRP A 185 4.01 -9.04 -11.44
C TRP A 185 3.21 -7.92 -12.07
N ARG A 186 3.71 -7.26 -13.13
CA ARG A 186 2.93 -6.23 -13.82
C ARG A 186 1.61 -6.78 -14.36
N ASN A 187 1.63 -7.97 -14.96
CA ASN A 187 0.44 -8.62 -15.49
C ASN A 187 -0.53 -9.05 -14.37
N GLU A 188 -0.02 -9.62 -13.29
CA GLU A 188 -0.84 -9.99 -12.11
C GLU A 188 -1.51 -8.75 -11.49
N MET A 189 -0.78 -7.63 -11.42
CA MET A 189 -1.27 -6.38 -10.82
C MET A 189 -2.31 -5.67 -11.68
N GLU A 190 -2.31 -5.89 -12.99
CA GLU A 190 -3.37 -5.39 -13.86
C GLU A 190 -4.73 -6.01 -13.48
N MET A 191 -4.76 -7.31 -13.16
CA MET A 191 -5.98 -7.99 -12.68
C MET A 191 -6.47 -7.45 -11.33
N LEU A 192 -5.56 -6.98 -10.48
CA LEU A 192 -5.91 -6.37 -9.19
C LEU A 192 -6.56 -5.00 -9.32
N SER A 193 -6.39 -4.31 -10.45
CA SER A 193 -6.85 -2.93 -10.61
C SER A 193 -8.38 -2.76 -10.54
N GLU A 194 -9.14 -3.81 -10.86
CA GLU A 194 -10.61 -3.82 -10.83
C GLU A 194 -11.19 -4.29 -9.48
N THR A 195 -10.34 -4.62 -8.51
CA THR A 195 -10.74 -5.16 -7.20
C THR A 195 -10.91 -4.06 -6.15
N ILE A 196 -11.53 -4.39 -5.01
CA ILE A 196 -11.61 -3.47 -3.86
C ILE A 196 -10.22 -3.09 -3.37
N PHE A 197 -9.28 -4.04 -3.32
CA PHE A 197 -7.89 -3.76 -2.97
C PHE A 197 -7.21 -2.81 -3.97
N GLY A 198 -7.46 -2.98 -5.27
CA GLY A 198 -6.99 -2.03 -6.30
C GLY A 198 -7.53 -0.62 -6.09
N GLY A 199 -8.82 -0.51 -5.78
CA GLY A 199 -9.46 0.76 -5.41
C GLY A 199 -8.87 1.39 -4.14
N LEU A 200 -8.51 0.57 -3.15
CA LEU A 200 -7.84 1.01 -1.92
C LEU A 200 -6.43 1.54 -2.23
N ILE A 201 -5.64 0.82 -3.02
CA ILE A 201 -4.30 1.24 -3.44
C ILE A 201 -4.33 2.59 -4.17
N VAL A 202 -5.29 2.77 -5.08
CA VAL A 202 -5.57 4.04 -5.76
C VAL A 202 -5.77 5.19 -4.77
N GLU A 203 -6.55 4.95 -3.71
CA GLU A 203 -6.80 5.95 -2.68
C GLU A 203 -5.57 6.25 -1.84
N LEU A 204 -4.75 5.25 -1.54
CA LEU A 204 -3.52 5.42 -0.77
C LEU A 204 -2.50 6.32 -1.47
N VAL A 205 -2.33 6.17 -2.79
CA VAL A 205 -1.35 6.93 -3.56
C VAL A 205 -1.92 8.18 -4.23
N ALA A 206 -3.13 8.60 -3.85
CA ALA A 206 -3.74 9.83 -4.35
C ALA A 206 -2.86 11.07 -4.04
N ASP A 207 -2.25 11.10 -2.84
CA ASP A 207 -1.19 12.03 -2.49
C ASP A 207 0.17 11.45 -2.92
N LYS A 208 0.56 11.75 -4.17
CA LYS A 208 1.78 11.22 -4.79
C LYS A 208 3.04 11.75 -4.10
N ASP A 209 3.03 12.99 -3.65
CA ASP A 209 4.15 13.61 -2.92
C ASP A 209 4.42 12.87 -1.61
N ASN A 210 3.36 12.54 -0.86
CA ASN A 210 3.48 11.76 0.38
C ASN A 210 4.02 10.35 0.12
N PHE A 211 3.51 9.64 -0.90
CA PHE A 211 4.02 8.32 -1.25
C PHE A 211 5.50 8.33 -1.64
N ILE A 212 5.92 9.27 -2.50
CA ILE A 212 7.33 9.38 -2.91
C ILE A 212 8.22 9.75 -1.73
N SER A 213 7.76 10.64 -0.84
CA SER A 213 8.45 10.98 0.41
C SER A 213 8.64 9.76 1.31
N LEU A 214 7.60 8.93 1.45
CA LEU A 214 7.67 7.69 2.22
C LEU A 214 8.67 6.69 1.60
N LEU A 215 8.63 6.48 0.29
CA LEU A 215 9.60 5.61 -0.39
C LEU A 215 11.04 6.08 -0.17
N LYS A 216 11.31 7.38 -0.27
CA LYS A 216 12.65 7.93 0.03
C LYS A 216 13.08 7.57 1.45
N GLN A 217 12.19 7.73 2.44
CA GLN A 217 12.49 7.37 3.83
C GLN A 217 12.86 5.89 3.98
N PHE A 218 12.08 4.97 3.40
CA PHE A 218 12.36 3.53 3.44
C PHE A 218 13.69 3.18 2.76
N ILE A 219 14.02 3.85 1.65
CA ILE A 219 15.27 3.65 0.92
C ILE A 219 16.44 4.19 1.74
N ASP A 220 16.32 5.36 2.37
CA ASP A 220 17.39 5.96 3.18
C ASP A 220 17.67 5.13 4.44
N SER A 221 16.64 4.63 5.10
CA SER A 221 16.77 3.75 6.28
C SER A 221 17.21 2.33 5.93
N SER A 222 17.28 1.98 4.65
CA SER A 222 17.53 0.60 4.16
C SER A 222 16.58 -0.42 4.78
N SER A 223 15.33 -0.01 5.00
CA SER A 223 14.26 -0.86 5.50
C SER A 223 13.85 -1.90 4.46
N ALA A 224 13.43 -3.08 4.93
CA ALA A 224 12.88 -4.11 4.05
C ALA A 224 11.55 -3.64 3.47
N ILE A 225 11.42 -3.68 2.14
CA ILE A 225 10.20 -3.33 1.41
C ILE A 225 9.78 -4.47 0.48
N SER A 226 8.48 -4.67 0.33
CA SER A 226 7.89 -5.57 -0.64
C SER A 226 8.04 -4.98 -2.03
N MET A 227 8.97 -5.53 -2.83
CA MET A 227 9.21 -5.03 -4.18
C MET A 227 7.98 -5.16 -5.07
N ARG A 228 7.25 -6.26 -4.95
CA ARG A 228 6.01 -6.51 -5.69
C ARG A 228 5.01 -5.38 -5.52
N TYR A 229 4.66 -5.03 -4.28
CA TYR A 229 3.70 -3.96 -4.01
C TYR A 229 4.28 -2.57 -4.19
N THR A 230 5.58 -2.37 -3.95
CA THR A 230 6.26 -1.09 -4.23
C THR A 230 6.17 -0.75 -5.72
N LEU A 231 6.44 -1.73 -6.59
CA LEU A 231 6.33 -1.56 -8.05
C LEU A 231 4.88 -1.32 -8.46
N TYR A 232 3.92 -2.02 -7.86
CA TYR A 232 2.51 -1.76 -8.15
C TYR A 232 2.06 -0.35 -7.73
N LEU A 233 2.42 0.11 -6.54
CA LEU A 233 2.12 1.47 -6.08
C LEU A 233 2.76 2.50 -7.02
N LEU A 234 4.00 2.26 -7.46
CA LEU A 234 4.70 3.13 -8.42
C LEU A 234 4.04 3.12 -9.81
N ASN A 235 3.54 1.96 -10.27
CA ASN A 235 2.74 1.82 -11.48
C ASN A 235 1.47 2.67 -11.38
N VAL A 236 0.70 2.53 -10.30
CA VAL A 236 -0.54 3.29 -10.09
C VAL A 236 -0.28 4.79 -10.03
N VAL A 237 0.78 5.23 -9.35
CA VAL A 237 1.23 6.63 -9.36
C VAL A 237 1.53 7.10 -10.77
N SER A 238 2.33 6.33 -11.52
CA SER A 238 2.77 6.69 -12.88
C SER A 238 1.60 6.76 -13.87
N LYS A 239 0.63 5.83 -13.79
CA LYS A 239 -0.60 5.85 -14.60
C LYS A 239 -1.45 7.10 -14.34
N ARG A 240 -1.42 7.62 -13.12
CA ARG A 240 -2.23 8.76 -12.67
C ARG A 240 -1.57 10.12 -12.86
N ILE A 241 -0.30 10.14 -13.25
CA ILE A 241 0.37 11.38 -13.65
C ILE A 241 -0.15 11.74 -15.04
N GLY A 242 -1.00 12.76 -15.07
CA GLY A 242 -1.54 13.31 -16.31
C GLY A 242 -0.52 14.19 -17.03
N THR A 243 -1.01 15.17 -17.79
CA THR A 243 -0.15 16.15 -18.49
C THR A 243 0.43 17.22 -17.56
N ASP A 244 0.16 17.15 -16.25
CA ASP A 244 0.74 18.08 -15.28
C ASP A 244 2.25 17.87 -15.16
N ARG A 245 2.98 18.88 -15.63
CA ARG A 245 4.44 18.90 -15.61
C ARG A 245 5.01 18.80 -14.19
N ARG A 246 4.29 19.27 -13.16
CA ARG A 246 4.78 19.26 -11.78
C ARG A 246 4.94 17.85 -11.24
N GLU A 247 3.93 17.00 -11.40
CA GLU A 247 3.98 15.62 -10.91
C GLU A 247 5.03 14.79 -11.65
N SER A 248 5.17 14.99 -12.97
CA SER A 248 6.26 14.35 -13.73
C SER A 248 7.64 14.79 -13.26
N ILE A 249 7.83 16.08 -12.90
CA ILE A 249 9.08 16.58 -12.34
C ILE A 249 9.39 15.91 -10.99
N MET A 250 8.39 15.76 -10.11
CA MET A 250 8.56 15.09 -8.81
C MET A 250 9.12 13.67 -8.98
N VAL A 251 8.56 12.86 -9.89
CA VAL A 251 9.05 11.50 -10.15
C VAL A 251 10.45 11.52 -10.78
N ARG A 252 10.73 12.44 -11.72
CA ARG A 252 12.08 12.61 -12.28
C ARG A 252 13.10 12.96 -11.20
N ASP A 253 12.74 13.83 -10.26
CA ASP A 253 13.62 14.25 -9.17
C ASP A 253 13.82 13.12 -8.14
N PHE A 254 12.82 12.26 -7.94
CA PHE A 254 13.01 11.00 -7.21
C PHE A 254 14.01 10.06 -7.89
N MET A 255 13.92 9.88 -9.21
CA MET A 255 14.88 9.05 -9.95
C MET A 255 16.29 9.63 -9.94
N LYS A 256 16.43 10.96 -10.01
CA LYS A 256 17.71 11.66 -9.82
C LYS A 256 18.31 11.40 -8.45
N PHE A 257 17.48 11.49 -7.41
CA PHE A 257 17.88 11.21 -6.04
C PHE A 257 18.41 9.78 -5.91
N LEU A 258 17.67 8.79 -6.42
CA LEU A 258 18.08 7.39 -6.38
C LEU A 258 19.37 7.12 -7.16
N PHE A 259 19.55 7.75 -8.33
CA PHE A 259 20.80 7.67 -9.08
C PHE A 259 21.99 8.22 -8.27
N ARG A 260 21.83 9.37 -7.63
CA ARG A 260 22.90 9.95 -6.78
C ARG A 260 23.25 9.03 -5.62
N MET A 261 22.25 8.43 -4.98
CA MET A 261 22.50 7.42 -3.94
C MET A 261 23.33 6.25 -4.46
N VAL A 262 23.04 5.73 -5.66
CA VAL A 262 23.86 4.66 -6.27
C VAL A 262 25.31 5.10 -6.43
N VAL A 263 25.52 6.28 -6.99
CA VAL A 263 26.85 6.83 -7.25
C VAL A 263 27.64 7.08 -5.96
N ASP A 264 26.98 7.58 -4.93
CA ASP A 264 27.60 7.98 -3.68
C ASP A 264 27.88 6.77 -2.78
N THR A 265 26.95 5.81 -2.70
CA THR A 265 27.07 4.62 -1.83
C THR A 265 27.78 3.44 -2.50
N GLY A 266 27.66 3.29 -3.82
CA GLY A 266 28.19 2.14 -4.55
C GLY A 266 27.53 0.80 -4.18
N LEU A 267 26.31 0.82 -3.66
CA LEU A 267 25.59 -0.38 -3.24
C LEU A 267 24.76 -1.00 -4.38
N LEU A 268 24.96 -2.30 -4.64
CA LEU A 268 24.24 -3.07 -5.66
C LEU A 268 22.72 -2.99 -5.46
N SER A 269 22.25 -3.07 -4.21
CA SER A 269 20.81 -2.98 -3.89
C SER A 269 20.17 -1.67 -4.33
N LYS A 270 20.88 -0.54 -4.22
CA LYS A 270 20.39 0.75 -4.71
C LYS A 270 20.37 0.80 -6.24
N MET A 271 21.33 0.14 -6.89
CA MET A 271 21.36 0.03 -8.35
C MET A 271 20.19 -0.83 -8.86
N GLN A 272 19.88 -1.93 -8.19
CA GLN A 272 18.73 -2.77 -8.49
C GLN A 272 17.43 -1.98 -8.36
N LEU A 273 17.25 -1.23 -7.27
CA LEU A 273 16.11 -0.33 -7.09
C LEU A 273 16.00 0.71 -8.21
N LEU A 274 17.12 1.32 -8.60
CA LEU A 274 17.14 2.31 -9.68
C LEU A 274 16.63 1.72 -11.00
N LEU A 275 17.11 0.53 -11.37
CA LEU A 275 16.69 -0.11 -12.61
C LEU A 275 15.22 -0.56 -12.54
N LEU A 276 14.82 -1.20 -11.44
CA LEU A 276 13.44 -1.67 -11.24
C LEU A 276 12.44 -0.51 -11.36
N PHE A 277 12.69 0.60 -10.67
CA PHE A 277 11.79 1.76 -10.72
C PHE A 277 11.81 2.45 -12.07
N ALA A 278 12.98 2.59 -12.70
CA ALA A 278 13.08 3.17 -14.03
C ALA A 278 12.27 2.35 -15.06
N ARG A 279 12.43 1.02 -15.05
CA ARG A 279 11.69 0.12 -15.92
C ARG A 279 10.19 0.23 -15.70
N GLU A 280 9.75 0.24 -14.44
CA GLU A 280 8.32 0.31 -14.13
C GLU A 280 7.71 1.62 -14.60
N ILE A 281 8.37 2.75 -14.33
CA ILE A 281 7.89 4.07 -14.76
C ILE A 281 7.88 4.17 -16.29
N CYS A 282 8.94 3.73 -16.97
CA CYS A 282 9.03 3.78 -18.43
C CYS A 282 7.96 2.90 -19.10
N ALA A 283 7.73 1.69 -18.60
CA ALA A 283 6.71 0.79 -19.12
C ALA A 283 5.28 1.31 -18.88
N THR A 284 5.09 2.13 -17.85
CA THR A 284 3.78 2.62 -17.44
C THR A 284 3.39 3.93 -18.11
N ASN A 285 4.31 4.89 -18.17
CA ASN A 285 4.05 6.23 -18.67
C ASN A 285 5.32 6.88 -19.23
N GLU A 286 5.51 6.74 -20.54
CA GLU A 286 6.66 7.29 -21.27
C GLU A 286 6.75 8.82 -21.20
N ALA A 287 5.66 9.55 -20.90
CA ALA A 287 5.73 11.00 -20.73
C ALA A 287 6.61 11.42 -19.53
N ILE A 288 6.83 10.51 -18.56
CA ILE A 288 7.63 10.79 -17.37
C ILE A 288 9.12 10.66 -17.68
N LEU A 289 9.60 9.51 -18.15
CA LEU A 289 11.04 9.25 -18.35
C LEU A 289 11.46 9.00 -19.81
N GLY A 290 10.51 8.96 -20.74
CA GLY A 290 10.70 8.38 -22.07
C GLY A 290 10.61 6.86 -22.05
N THR A 291 11.02 6.24 -23.15
CA THR A 291 11.23 4.80 -23.22
C THR A 291 12.40 4.39 -22.31
N TYR A 292 12.47 3.11 -21.91
CA TYR A 292 13.61 2.63 -21.13
C TYR A 292 14.95 2.84 -21.84
N SER A 293 14.97 2.69 -23.17
CA SER A 293 16.14 2.96 -24.01
C SER A 293 16.61 4.42 -23.91
N GLU A 294 15.68 5.38 -24.03
CA GLU A 294 15.99 6.81 -23.90
C GLU A 294 16.48 7.15 -22.49
N TRP A 295 15.78 6.66 -21.46
CA TRP A 295 16.18 6.86 -20.07
C TRP A 295 17.57 6.28 -19.79
N TYR A 296 17.84 5.06 -20.26
CA TYR A 296 19.13 4.38 -20.07
C TYR A 296 20.24 5.13 -20.81
N LYS A 297 20.01 5.57 -22.05
CA LYS A 297 20.96 6.39 -22.80
C LYS A 297 21.31 7.67 -22.06
N GLN A 298 20.33 8.43 -21.59
CA GLN A 298 20.59 9.69 -20.88
C GLN A 298 21.27 9.42 -19.53
N THR A 299 20.74 8.48 -18.75
CA THR A 299 21.15 8.30 -17.35
C THR A 299 22.46 7.51 -17.23
N ILE A 300 22.56 6.37 -17.92
CA ILE A 300 23.71 5.45 -17.84
C ILE A 300 24.67 5.69 -19.03
N GLY A 301 24.15 5.87 -20.24
CA GLY A 301 24.95 6.04 -21.44
C GLY A 301 25.76 7.33 -21.44
N GLU A 302 25.11 8.46 -21.18
CA GLU A 302 25.73 9.79 -21.16
C GLU A 302 26.27 10.16 -19.77
N MET A 303 25.93 9.37 -18.73
CA MET A 303 26.26 9.66 -17.33
C MET A 303 25.85 11.09 -16.95
N THR A 304 24.60 11.47 -17.25
CA THR A 304 24.05 12.84 -17.17
C THR A 304 24.48 13.62 -15.92
N TYR A 305 24.67 12.96 -14.78
CA TYR A 305 25.00 13.60 -13.50
C TYR A 305 26.50 13.73 -13.20
N ARG A 306 27.39 13.53 -14.19
CA ARG A 306 28.86 13.63 -14.08
C ARG A 306 29.44 12.75 -12.97
N VAL A 307 29.84 11.55 -13.35
CA VAL A 307 30.36 10.52 -12.43
C VAL A 307 31.90 10.53 -12.44
N LYS A 308 32.55 10.43 -11.27
CA LYS A 308 34.02 10.32 -11.18
C LYS A 308 34.49 8.95 -11.71
N LYS A 309 35.77 8.83 -12.08
CA LYS A 309 36.35 7.59 -12.62
C LYS A 309 36.05 6.35 -11.76
N ASP A 310 36.29 6.41 -10.46
CA ASP A 310 36.09 5.25 -9.57
C ASP A 310 34.60 4.92 -9.38
N GLN A 311 33.75 5.95 -9.37
CA GLN A 311 32.29 5.77 -9.31
C GLN A 311 31.77 5.13 -10.60
N PHE A 312 32.31 5.52 -11.76
CA PHE A 312 31.99 4.93 -13.05
C PHE A 312 32.33 3.43 -13.06
N ILE A 313 33.54 3.07 -12.63
CA ILE A 313 33.97 1.67 -12.59
C ILE A 313 33.03 0.86 -11.71
N ARG A 314 32.74 1.32 -10.48
CA ARG A 314 31.79 0.66 -9.59
C ARG A 314 30.39 0.51 -10.19
N MET A 315 29.89 1.51 -10.91
CA MET A 315 28.61 1.42 -11.60
C MET A 315 28.60 0.32 -12.68
N ILE A 316 29.66 0.22 -13.48
CA ILE A 316 29.77 -0.84 -14.50
C ILE A 316 29.90 -2.22 -13.83
N GLU A 317 30.62 -2.33 -12.73
CA GLU A 317 30.72 -3.57 -11.94
C GLU A 317 29.35 -3.98 -11.37
N MET A 318 28.58 -3.04 -10.83
CA MET A 318 27.21 -3.31 -10.37
C MET A 318 26.29 -3.73 -11.52
N LEU A 319 26.36 -3.05 -12.67
CA LEU A 319 25.64 -3.45 -13.89
C LEU A 319 25.98 -4.87 -14.32
N THR A 320 27.25 -5.24 -14.23
CA THR A 320 27.74 -6.59 -14.55
C THR A 320 27.20 -7.61 -13.54
N GLY A 321 27.26 -7.28 -12.24
CA GLY A 321 26.77 -8.14 -11.15
C GLY A 321 25.26 -8.38 -11.17
N MET A 322 24.49 -7.60 -11.93
CA MET A 322 23.04 -7.81 -12.08
C MET A 322 22.67 -8.75 -13.23
N LEU A 323 23.59 -9.09 -14.14
CA LEU A 323 23.26 -9.84 -15.35
C LEU A 323 22.65 -11.21 -15.06
N SER A 324 23.08 -11.88 -13.98
CA SER A 324 22.54 -13.18 -13.58
C SER A 324 21.05 -13.15 -13.21
N PHE A 325 20.51 -11.97 -12.90
CA PHE A 325 19.11 -11.79 -12.54
C PHE A 325 18.23 -11.40 -13.73
N GLU A 326 18.85 -11.04 -14.86
CA GLU A 326 18.13 -10.51 -16.02
C GLU A 326 17.69 -11.62 -16.96
N SER A 327 16.39 -11.72 -17.20
CA SER A 327 15.79 -12.67 -18.14
C SER A 327 15.13 -11.97 -19.34
N ASN A 328 14.92 -10.66 -19.28
CA ASN A 328 14.24 -9.92 -20.33
C ASN A 328 15.21 -9.55 -21.47
N LEU A 329 14.97 -10.13 -22.65
CA LEU A 329 15.81 -9.94 -23.83
C LEU A 329 15.81 -8.49 -24.37
N ASP A 330 14.69 -7.78 -24.24
CA ASP A 330 14.59 -6.39 -24.71
C ASP A 330 15.44 -5.46 -23.83
N ILE A 331 15.42 -5.71 -22.53
CA ILE A 331 16.26 -5.01 -21.57
C ILE A 331 17.75 -5.28 -21.81
N LEU A 332 18.14 -6.55 -22.00
CA LEU A 332 19.53 -6.90 -22.33
C LEU A 332 19.98 -6.31 -23.67
N SER A 333 19.06 -6.24 -24.64
CA SER A 333 19.30 -5.58 -25.93
C SER A 333 19.63 -4.10 -25.73
N VAL A 334 18.84 -3.38 -24.91
CA VAL A 334 19.12 -1.98 -24.54
C VAL A 334 20.52 -1.84 -23.93
N HIS A 335 20.86 -2.68 -22.94
CA HIS A 335 22.14 -2.61 -22.24
C HIS A 335 23.35 -2.93 -23.15
N SER A 336 23.21 -3.86 -24.09
CA SER A 336 24.30 -4.28 -24.98
C SER A 336 24.53 -3.32 -26.17
N THR A 337 23.49 -2.58 -26.58
CA THR A 337 23.50 -1.73 -27.78
C THR A 337 23.82 -0.27 -27.46
N ILE A 338 23.22 0.31 -26.43
CA ILE A 338 23.37 1.74 -26.11
C ILE A 338 24.81 2.09 -25.78
N ALA A 339 25.36 3.13 -26.42
CA ALA A 339 26.70 3.63 -26.16
C ALA A 339 26.83 4.18 -24.73
N ILE A 340 27.92 3.82 -24.05
CA ILE A 340 28.26 4.35 -22.72
C ILE A 340 29.53 5.19 -22.85
N SER A 341 29.42 6.45 -22.47
CA SER A 341 30.49 7.45 -22.48
C SER A 341 31.43 7.18 -21.32
N ALA A 342 32.51 6.44 -21.59
CA ALA A 342 33.48 6.10 -20.57
C ALA A 342 34.49 7.24 -20.33
N PRO A 343 34.90 7.48 -19.07
CA PRO A 343 36.08 8.26 -18.77
C PRO A 343 37.34 7.69 -19.45
N ALA A 344 38.39 8.51 -19.57
CA ALA A 344 39.65 8.08 -20.14
C ALA A 344 40.19 6.82 -19.43
N LYS A 345 40.60 5.82 -20.23
CA LYS A 345 41.09 4.50 -19.79
C LYS A 345 40.05 3.61 -19.09
N CYS A 346 38.74 3.86 -19.29
CA CYS A 346 37.66 3.01 -18.76
C CYS A 346 36.86 2.27 -19.84
N ASN A 347 37.23 2.39 -21.12
CA ASN A 347 36.51 1.75 -22.23
C ASN A 347 36.47 0.21 -22.11
N ASP A 348 37.53 -0.41 -21.61
CA ASP A 348 37.61 -1.87 -21.51
C ASP A 348 36.51 -2.45 -20.59
N PHE A 349 36.16 -1.73 -19.50
CA PHE A 349 35.06 -2.12 -18.61
C PHE A 349 33.72 -2.12 -19.35
N VAL A 350 33.46 -1.12 -20.19
CA VAL A 350 32.23 -1.02 -20.99
C VAL A 350 32.18 -2.13 -22.04
N VAL A 351 33.30 -2.38 -22.73
CA VAL A 351 33.38 -3.44 -23.75
C VAL A 351 33.12 -4.80 -23.12
N ASN A 352 33.77 -5.10 -21.99
CA ASN A 352 33.57 -6.35 -21.26
C ASN A 352 32.10 -6.50 -20.81
N TYR A 353 31.52 -5.47 -20.20
CA TYR A 353 30.13 -5.48 -19.78
C TYR A 353 29.17 -5.78 -20.94
N LYS A 354 29.34 -5.12 -22.09
CA LYS A 354 28.51 -5.35 -23.27
C LYS A 354 28.70 -6.74 -23.87
N GLN A 355 29.91 -7.28 -23.85
CA GLN A 355 30.17 -8.65 -24.28
C GLN A 355 29.44 -9.66 -23.38
N LEU A 356 29.48 -9.44 -22.06
CA LEU A 356 28.74 -10.27 -21.11
C LEU A 356 27.22 -10.19 -21.33
N CYS A 357 26.68 -9.01 -21.61
CA CYS A 357 25.26 -8.86 -21.98
C CYS A 357 24.91 -9.72 -23.21
N ARG A 358 25.72 -9.66 -24.27
CA ARG A 358 25.48 -10.45 -25.50
C ARG A 358 25.61 -11.95 -25.26
N ALA A 359 26.61 -12.36 -24.48
CA ALA A 359 26.81 -13.76 -24.12
C ALA A 359 25.59 -14.29 -23.34
N HIS A 360 25.10 -13.53 -22.37
CA HIS A 360 23.91 -13.87 -21.59
C HIS A 360 22.65 -13.93 -22.45
N MET A 361 22.44 -12.97 -23.36
CA MET A 361 21.34 -13.03 -24.34
C MET A 361 21.38 -14.30 -25.19
N SER A 362 22.55 -14.72 -25.65
CA SER A 362 22.70 -15.96 -26.44
C SER A 362 22.39 -17.21 -25.63
N GLN A 363 22.58 -17.19 -24.30
CA GLN A 363 22.22 -18.31 -23.42
C GLN A 363 20.71 -18.41 -23.18
N LEU A 364 20.00 -17.27 -23.17
CA LEU A 364 18.56 -17.21 -22.95
C LEU A 364 17.73 -17.49 -24.21
N LYS A 365 18.31 -17.30 -25.40
CA LYS A 365 17.63 -17.65 -26.66
C LYS A 365 17.50 -19.17 -26.76
N PRO A 366 16.31 -19.70 -27.10
CA PRO A 366 16.19 -21.13 -27.38
C PRO A 366 17.14 -21.50 -28.53
N PRO A 367 17.75 -22.71 -28.50
CA PRO A 367 18.54 -23.17 -29.62
C PRO A 367 17.66 -23.14 -30.87
N ASP A 368 18.16 -22.51 -31.94
CA ASP A 368 17.49 -22.54 -33.24
C ASP A 368 17.21 -24.02 -33.57
N VAL A 369 15.93 -24.39 -33.61
CA VAL A 369 15.52 -25.66 -34.19
C VAL A 369 15.77 -25.50 -35.69
N THR A 370 16.99 -25.80 -36.12
CA THR A 370 17.26 -26.15 -37.51
C THR A 370 16.36 -27.33 -37.82
N GLU A 371 15.23 -27.06 -38.47
CA GLU A 371 14.53 -28.04 -39.31
C GLU A 371 15.56 -28.49 -40.35
N THR A 372 16.28 -29.57 -40.02
CA THR A 372 16.87 -30.42 -41.04
C THR A 372 15.69 -30.99 -41.82
N LEU A 373 15.36 -30.35 -42.94
CA LEU A 373 14.64 -31.02 -44.02
C LEU A 373 15.54 -32.18 -44.46
N ASP A 374 15.23 -33.36 -43.93
CA ASP A 374 15.77 -34.63 -44.44
C ASP A 374 15.40 -34.74 -45.94
N GLU A 375 16.41 -35.15 -46.71
CA GLU A 375 16.44 -35.26 -48.18
C GLU A 375 15.40 -36.20 -48.80
#